data_AF-A0A850ZXY1-F1
#
_entry.id   AF-A0A850ZXY1-F1
#
_cell.length_a   1.000
_cell.length_b   1.000
_cell.length_c   1.000
_cell.angle_alpha   90.00
_cell.angle_beta   90.00
_cell.angle_gamma   90.00
#
_symmetry.space_group_name_H-M   'P 1'
#
loop_
_entity.id
_entity.type
_entity.pdbx_description
1 polymer ?
#
loop_
_entity_poly.entity_id
_entity_poly.type
_entity_poly.pdbx_seq_one_letter_code
_entity_poly.pdbx_strand_id
1 'polypeptide(L)' 'SKVIYVARNPKDVAVSFYHFHRLAKFLPDPGSFDNFLTQFLEGTVHYGSWFKHVKGWVSQ' A
#
# COMPACT_ATOMS: atom_id res chain seq x y z
N SER A 1 8.59 22.05 12.37
CA SER A 1 9.07 21.24 11.22
C SER A 1 8.11 21.40 10.06
N LYS A 2 8.58 21.27 8.81
CA LYS A 2 7.74 21.30 7.60
C LYS A 2 7.79 19.93 6.93
N VAL A 3 6.65 19.46 6.40
CA VAL A 3 6.52 18.13 5.75
C VAL A 3 5.83 18.31 4.40
N ILE A 4 6.29 17.59 3.38
CA ILE A 4 5.62 17.45 2.09
C ILE A 4 5.04 16.04 2.04
N TYR A 5 3.72 15.93 1.92
CA TYR A 5 3.01 14.66 1.80
C TYR A 5 2.58 14.42 0.36
N VAL A 6 2.70 13.18 -0.13
CA VAL A 6 2.30 12.78 -1.49
C VAL A 6 1.35 11.59 -1.40
N ALA A 7 0.22 11.69 -2.08
CA ALA A 7 -0.71 10.59 -2.30
C ALA A 7 -0.87 10.29 -3.80
N ARG A 8 -1.18 9.03 -4.13
CA ARG A 8 -1.41 8.55 -5.49
C ARG A 8 -2.72 7.75 -5.54
N ASN A 9 -3.36 7.64 -6.70
CA ASN A 9 -4.54 6.78 -6.88
C ASN A 9 -4.29 5.37 -6.28
N PRO A 10 -5.16 4.87 -5.39
CA PRO A 10 -4.94 3.60 -4.70
C PRO A 10 -4.87 2.40 -5.63
N LYS A 11 -5.55 2.45 -6.78
CA LYS A 11 -5.51 1.38 -7.78
C LYS A 11 -4.10 1.21 -8.34
N ASP A 12 -3.44 2.32 -8.66
CA ASP A 12 -2.06 2.30 -9.15
C ASP A 12 -1.07 1.89 -8.06
N VAL A 13 -1.32 2.31 -6.82
CA VAL A 13 -0.51 1.92 -5.66
C VAL A 13 -0.58 0.41 -5.44
N ALA A 14 -1.78 -0.19 -5.47
CA ALA A 14 -1.95 -1.63 -5.31
C ALA A 14 -1.15 -2.43 -6.35
N VAL A 15 -1.22 -2.05 -7.63
CA VAL A 15 -0.46 -2.70 -8.71
C VAL A 15 1.05 -2.53 -8.50
N SER A 16 1.50 -1.30 -8.25
CA SER A 16 2.92 -1.03 -8.01
C SER A 16 3.46 -1.80 -6.80
N PHE A 17 2.66 -1.90 -5.73
CA PHE A 17 3.08 -2.53 -4.49
C PHE A 17 3.12 -4.06 -4.60
N TYR A 18 2.20 -4.65 -5.37
CA TYR A 18 2.26 -6.08 -5.72
C TYR A 18 3.59 -6.43 -6.43
N HIS A 19 3.96 -5.67 -7.45
CA HIS A 19 5.23 -5.89 -8.15
C HIS A 19 6.45 -5.60 -7.26
N PHE A 20 6.36 -4.60 -6.39
CA PHE A 20 7.42 -4.33 -5.42
C PHE A 20 7.65 -5.51 -4.46
N HIS A 21 6.59 -6.15 -3.94
CA HIS A 21 6.73 -7.37 -3.11
C HIS A 21 7.44 -8.51 -3.85
N ARG A 22 7.25 -8.64 -5.16
CA ARG A 22 7.94 -9.67 -5.97
C ARG A 22 9.44 -9.37 -6.18
N LEU A 23 9.83 -8.11 -6.10
CA LEU A 23 11.21 -7.66 -6.34
C LEU A 23 12.01 -7.50 -5.04
N ALA A 24 11.34 -7.07 -3.98
CA ALA A 24 11.95 -6.76 -2.69
C ALA A 24 12.06 -8.02 -1.83
N LYS A 25 13.28 -8.57 -1.72
CA LYS A 25 13.56 -9.80 -0.96
C LYS A 25 13.25 -9.75 0.54
N PHE A 26 12.98 -8.57 1.10
CA PHE A 26 12.62 -8.38 2.51
C PHE A 26 11.10 -8.38 2.74
N LEU A 27 10.30 -8.40 1.68
CA LEU A 27 8.85 -8.49 1.77
C LEU A 27 8.39 -9.95 1.61
N PRO A 28 7.25 -10.33 2.21
CA PRO A 28 6.67 -11.64 1.98
C PRO A 28 6.23 -11.80 0.52
N ASP A 29 6.19 -13.04 0.03
CA ASP A 29 5.63 -13.35 -1.29
C ASP A 29 4.16 -12.87 -1.35
N PRO A 30 3.81 -12.03 -2.33
CA PRO A 30 2.45 -11.50 -2.41
C PRO A 30 1.43 -12.52 -2.94
N GLY A 31 1.86 -13.67 -3.47
CA GLY A 31 0.98 -14.66 -4.07
C GLY A 31 0.29 -14.17 -5.33
N SER A 32 -0.98 -14.54 -5.52
CA SER A 32 -1.80 -14.03 -6.63
C SER A 32 -2.16 -12.56 -6.41
N PHE A 33 -2.34 -11.82 -7.51
CA PHE A 33 -2.75 -10.42 -7.41
C PHE A 33 -4.09 -10.26 -6.70
N ASP A 34 -5.05 -11.16 -6.91
CA ASP A 34 -6.36 -11.11 -6.25
C ASP A 34 -6.25 -11.23 -4.73
N ASN A 35 -5.43 -12.16 -4.24
CA ASN A 35 -5.18 -12.32 -2.80
C ASN A 35 -4.49 -11.08 -2.23
N PHE A 36 -3.49 -10.57 -2.95
CA PHE A 36 -2.79 -9.34 -2.55
C PHE A 36 -3.73 -8.14 -2.51
N LEU A 37 -4.62 -8.00 -3.49
CA LEU A 37 -5.58 -6.91 -3.56
C LEU A 37 -6.56 -6.96 -2.39
N THR A 38 -7.06 -8.14 -2.03
CA THR A 38 -7.87 -8.33 -0.82
C THR A 38 -7.11 -7.86 0.43
N GLN A 39 -5.87 -8.31 0.62
CA GLN A 39 -5.04 -7.88 1.76
C GLN A 39 -4.76 -6.37 1.75
N PHE A 40 -4.57 -5.76 0.57
CA PHE A 40 -4.35 -4.33 0.42
C PHE A 40 -5.59 -3.54 0.87
N LEU A 41 -6.79 -4.00 0.47
CA LEU A 41 -8.05 -3.40 0.85
C LEU A 41 -8.35 -3.55 2.36
N GLU A 42 -8.02 -4.70 2.93
CA GLU A 42 -8.11 -4.96 4.38
C GLU A 42 -7.02 -4.23 5.18
N GLY A 43 -5.96 -3.78 4.53
CA GLY A 43 -4.82 -3.15 5.17
C GLY A 43 -3.95 -4.13 5.97
N THR A 44 -3.92 -5.40 5.57
CA THR A 44 -3.12 -6.47 6.17
C THR A 44 -1.79 -6.69 5.43
N VAL A 45 -1.54 -5.93 4.35
CA VAL A 45 -0.23 -5.84 3.69
C VAL A 45 0.81 -5.13 4.57
N HIS A 46 2.08 -5.25 4.18
CA HIS A 46 3.16 -4.51 4.83
C HIS A 46 2.87 -2.99 4.83
N TYR A 47 3.20 -2.31 5.93
CA TYR A 47 2.84 -0.91 6.23
C TYR A 47 1.35 -0.61 6.50
N GLY A 48 0.47 -1.61 6.44
CA GLY A 48 -0.93 -1.48 6.86
C GLY A 48 -1.85 -0.79 5.84
N SER A 49 -2.98 -0.27 6.32
CA SER A 49 -4.03 0.31 5.46
C SER A 49 -3.61 1.63 4.80
N TRP A 50 -3.53 1.61 3.47
CA TRP A 50 -3.37 2.82 2.64
C TRP A 50 -4.46 3.86 2.91
N PHE A 51 -5.72 3.43 3.05
CA PHE A 51 -6.86 4.33 3.28
C PHE A 51 -6.76 5.04 4.62
N LYS A 52 -6.42 4.32 5.69
CA LYS A 52 -6.22 4.91 7.02
C LYS A 52 -5.04 5.88 7.01
N HIS A 53 -3.96 5.51 6.34
CA HIS A 53 -2.77 6.35 6.24
C HIS A 53 -3.07 7.68 5.52
N VAL A 54 -3.66 7.63 4.31
CA VAL A 54 -4.01 8.84 3.54
C VAL A 54 -5.03 9.69 4.28
N LYS A 55 -6.09 9.08 4.83
CA LYS A 55 -7.10 9.81 5.61
C LYS A 55 -6.46 10.59 6.76
N GLY A 56 -5.55 9.96 7.51
CA GLY A 56 -4.88 10.60 8.63
C GLY A 56 -4.00 11.80 8.27
N TRP A 57 -3.56 11.90 7.01
CA TRP A 57 -2.81 13.06 6.51
C TRP A 57 -3.70 14.15 5.92
N VAL A 58 -4.79 13.78 5.24
CA VAL A 58 -5.70 14.77 4.62
C VAL A 58 -6.73 15.34 5.59
N SER A 59 -6.92 14.71 6.76
CA SER A 59 -7.82 15.20 7.81
C SER A 59 -7.09 15.91 8.95
N GLN A 60 -5.86 16.37 8.72
CA GLN A 60 -5.12 17.20 9.68
C GLN A 60 -5.59 18.64 9.65
#